data_AF-A0A1F4IDZ4-F1
#
_entry.id   AF-A0A1F4IDZ4-F1
#
_cell.length_a   1.000
_cell.length_b   1.000
_cell.length_c   1.000
_cell.angle_alpha   90.00
_cell.angle_beta   90.00
_cell.angle_gamma   90.00
#
_symmetry.space_group_name_H-M   'P 1'
#
loop_
_entity.id
_entity.type
_entity.pdbx_description
1 polymer ?
#
loop_
_entity_poly.entity_id
_entity_poly.type
_entity_poly.pdbx_seq_one_letter_code
_entity_poly.pdbx_strand_id
1 'polypeptide(L)'
;MKSILATLVGATLLAAVPAQAAIDLYLNIDGIKGESKMKGYEGAIEVLAWSWGVSNSGHPLFGAGKTNVQDLSWTQYLDSSYLDLFSKLTTGTDPGKATLYAVKPWAGGNSYNYFQAIFEGNLITSISTGGSGGEDRFTLNASMAMTSITLRYLPDPNKPTQWVEASFDQSKTANLTFSGDPQALHGLSLALASAVPEPASWALMLGGLLLTGVALRRRLPN
;
A
#
# COMPACT_ATOMS: atom_id res chain seq x y z
N MET A 1 -2.15 -65.24 6.72
CA MET A 1 -3.19 -64.49 7.46
C MET A 1 -2.67 -63.07 7.63
N LYS A 2 -3.24 -62.11 6.88
CA LYS A 2 -3.98 -60.93 7.38
C LYS A 2 -3.13 -60.04 8.32
N SER A 3 -2.90 -58.73 8.15
CA SER A 3 -3.43 -57.70 7.25
C SER A 3 -2.96 -56.32 7.78
N ILE A 4 -2.66 -55.34 6.89
CA ILE A 4 -2.93 -53.89 7.08
C ILE A 4 -1.95 -53.14 8.05
N LEU A 5 -1.44 -51.90 7.89
CA LEU A 5 -1.95 -50.61 7.37
C LEU A 5 -0.75 -49.72 6.96
N ALA A 6 -0.90 -48.99 5.85
CA ALA A 6 -0.04 -47.89 5.43
C ALA A 6 -0.40 -46.60 6.19
N THR A 7 0.57 -45.72 6.47
CA THR A 7 0.26 -44.30 6.71
C THR A 7 1.39 -43.43 6.19
N LEU A 8 1.19 -42.94 4.97
CA LEU A 8 1.92 -41.83 4.35
C LEU A 8 1.55 -40.56 5.13
N VAL A 9 2.48 -39.98 5.89
CA VAL A 9 2.33 -38.60 6.37
C VAL A 9 3.12 -37.72 5.40
N GLY A 10 2.38 -37.08 4.50
CA GLY A 10 2.92 -36.06 3.61
C GLY A 10 3.44 -34.89 4.43
N ALA A 11 4.75 -34.70 4.44
CA ALA A 11 5.37 -33.47 4.90
C ALA A 11 5.15 -32.40 3.83
N THR A 12 4.03 -31.68 3.90
CA THR A 12 3.87 -30.41 3.21
C THR A 12 4.85 -29.42 3.82
N LEU A 13 5.97 -29.20 3.13
CA LEU A 13 6.89 -28.10 3.39
C LEU A 13 6.11 -26.79 3.19
N LEU A 14 5.63 -26.18 4.28
CA LEU A 14 5.25 -24.78 4.26
C LEU A 14 6.55 -23.99 4.07
N ALA A 15 6.82 -23.58 2.83
CA ALA A 15 7.86 -22.62 2.55
C ALA A 15 7.57 -21.37 3.39
N ALA A 16 8.45 -21.07 4.35
CA ALA A 16 8.41 -19.82 5.08
C ALA A 16 8.59 -18.69 4.06
N VAL A 17 7.49 -18.03 3.71
CA VAL A 17 7.55 -16.75 3.02
C VAL A 17 8.25 -15.79 3.99
N PRO A 18 9.34 -15.12 3.59
CA PRO A 18 10.04 -14.19 4.48
C PRO A 18 9.04 -13.12 4.95
N ALA A 19 9.04 -12.85 6.26
CA ALA A 19 8.26 -11.77 6.85
C ALA A 19 8.64 -10.47 6.13
N GLN A 20 7.70 -9.94 5.33
CA GLN A 20 7.89 -8.69 4.63
C GLN A 20 7.94 -7.60 5.71
N ALA A 21 9.09 -6.93 5.84
CA ALA A 21 9.26 -5.81 6.75
C ALA A 21 8.14 -4.77 6.53
N ALA A 22 7.68 -4.13 7.62
CA ALA A 22 6.71 -3.04 7.54
C ALA A 22 7.20 -1.99 6.52
N ILE A 23 6.31 -1.63 5.59
CA ILE A 23 6.56 -0.61 4.58
C ILE A 23 6.10 0.71 5.20
N ASP A 24 7.00 1.69 5.26
CA ASP A 24 6.65 3.03 5.67
C ASP A 24 6.17 3.82 4.45
N LEU A 25 4.98 4.43 4.56
CA LEU A 25 4.36 5.19 3.49
C LEU A 25 4.26 6.66 3.88
N TYR A 26 4.73 7.53 2.98
CA TYR A 26 4.68 8.98 3.17
C TYR A 26 4.04 9.64 1.96
N LEU A 27 3.15 10.58 2.19
CA LEU A 27 2.54 11.39 1.15
C LEU A 27 2.93 12.85 1.36
N ASN A 28 3.72 13.37 0.41
CA ASN A 28 4.02 14.80 0.36
C ASN A 28 3.10 15.44 -0.67
N ILE A 29 2.36 16.48 -0.27
CA ILE A 29 1.52 17.26 -1.18
C ILE A 29 1.96 18.72 -1.03
N ASP A 30 2.24 19.37 -2.14
CA ASP A 30 2.63 20.79 -2.13
C ASP A 30 1.58 21.62 -1.37
N GLY A 31 2.06 22.56 -0.55
CA GLY A 31 1.19 23.43 0.24
C GLY A 31 0.36 22.76 1.34
N ILE A 32 0.55 21.46 1.63
CA ILE A 32 -0.12 20.74 2.71
C ILE A 32 0.95 20.18 3.66
N LYS A 33 0.84 20.49 4.96
CA LYS A 33 1.82 20.07 5.97
C LYS A 33 1.25 19.02 6.92
N GLY A 34 1.79 17.81 6.85
CA GLY A 34 1.57 16.76 7.86
C GLY A 34 2.55 16.85 9.03
N GLU A 35 2.57 15.81 9.85
CA GLU A 35 3.35 15.79 11.11
C GLU A 35 4.52 14.79 11.13
N SER A 36 4.87 14.16 10.01
CA SER A 36 5.96 13.17 10.02
C SER A 36 7.29 13.77 10.47
N LYS A 37 8.00 13.01 11.31
CA LYS A 37 9.35 13.34 11.82
C LYS A 37 10.43 12.47 11.18
N MET A 38 10.08 11.62 10.21
CA MET A 38 11.06 10.76 9.57
C MET A 38 12.03 11.60 8.74
N LYS A 39 13.32 11.31 8.91
CA LYS A 39 14.39 11.97 8.13
C LYS A 39 14.19 11.76 6.63
N GLY A 40 14.11 12.85 5.88
CA GLY A 40 13.85 12.84 4.44
C GLY A 40 12.36 12.92 4.06
N TYR A 41 11.46 12.88 5.05
CA TYR A 41 10.01 12.97 4.90
C TYR A 41 9.39 13.91 5.94
N GLU A 42 10.16 14.86 6.47
CA GLU A 42 9.69 15.77 7.50
C GLU A 42 8.52 16.64 7.01
N GLY A 43 7.43 16.64 7.78
CA GLY A 43 6.20 17.36 7.44
C GLY A 43 5.38 16.71 6.32
N ALA A 44 5.72 15.50 5.89
CA ALA A 44 4.84 14.68 5.05
C ALA A 44 3.70 14.08 5.89
N ILE A 45 2.64 13.65 5.21
CA ILE A 45 1.55 12.88 5.78
C ILE A 45 2.02 11.42 5.92
N GLU A 46 1.81 10.83 7.09
CA GLU A 46 2.05 9.40 7.31
C GLU A 46 0.84 8.59 6.85
N VAL A 47 1.05 7.75 5.84
CA VAL A 47 -0.03 6.99 5.19
C VAL A 47 -0.10 5.59 5.78
N LEU A 48 -1.31 5.16 6.14
CA LEU A 48 -1.59 3.83 6.68
C LEU A 48 -1.97 2.84 5.58
N ALA A 49 -2.74 3.33 4.61
CA ALA A 49 -3.20 2.56 3.47
C ALA A 49 -3.47 3.51 2.31
N TRP A 50 -3.34 3.00 1.09
CA TRP A 50 -3.68 3.73 -0.12
C TRP A 50 -4.23 2.79 -1.19
N SER A 51 -5.02 3.34 -2.10
CA SER A 51 -5.52 2.64 -3.26
C SER A 51 -5.72 3.60 -4.42
N TRP A 52 -5.55 3.06 -5.62
CA TRP A 52 -5.81 3.75 -6.88
C TRP A 52 -6.18 2.71 -7.93
N GLY A 53 -7.00 3.11 -8.91
CA GLY A 53 -7.48 2.18 -9.92
C GLY A 53 -8.01 2.84 -11.18
N VAL A 54 -8.22 2.02 -12.20
CA VAL A 54 -8.84 2.41 -13.46
C VAL A 54 -9.90 1.37 -13.82
N SER A 55 -11.08 1.82 -14.22
CA SER A 55 -12.16 0.96 -14.69
C SER A 55 -12.59 1.34 -16.10
N ASN A 56 -13.26 0.43 -16.81
CA ASN A 56 -13.88 0.70 -18.10
C ASN A 56 -15.31 0.16 -18.09
N SER A 57 -16.27 0.95 -18.56
CA SER A 57 -17.68 0.57 -18.69
C SER A 57 -18.00 -0.30 -19.93
N GLY A 58 -16.97 -0.67 -20.71
CA GLY A 58 -17.12 -1.43 -21.96
C GLY A 58 -17.59 -2.85 -21.75
N HIS A 59 -18.23 -3.40 -22.79
CA HIS A 59 -18.71 -4.77 -22.79
C HIS A 59 -18.45 -5.40 -24.16
N PRO A 60 -17.96 -6.66 -24.24
CA PRO A 60 -17.64 -7.30 -25.51
C PRO A 60 -18.80 -7.34 -26.53
N LEU A 61 -20.05 -7.33 -26.05
CA LEU A 61 -21.26 -7.27 -26.90
C LEU A 61 -21.75 -5.84 -27.21
N PHE A 62 -21.39 -4.84 -26.41
CA PHE A 62 -21.99 -3.49 -26.48
C PHE A 62 -20.97 -2.37 -26.77
N GLY A 63 -19.71 -2.71 -26.99
CA GLY A 63 -18.66 -1.79 -27.43
C GLY A 63 -17.60 -1.49 -26.36
N ALA A 64 -16.62 -0.66 -26.74
CA ALA A 64 -15.39 -0.44 -25.98
C ALA A 64 -15.54 0.35 -24.67
N GLY A 65 -16.68 0.99 -24.42
CA GLY A 65 -16.97 1.77 -23.20
C GLY A 65 -16.13 3.04 -23.04
N LYS A 66 -16.20 3.63 -21.84
CA LYS A 66 -15.40 4.79 -21.44
C LYS A 66 -14.51 4.41 -20.26
N THR A 67 -13.22 4.73 -20.37
CA THR A 67 -12.27 4.60 -19.26
C THR A 67 -12.57 5.63 -18.19
N ASN A 68 -12.59 5.18 -16.93
CA ASN A 68 -12.72 5.99 -15.75
C ASN A 68 -11.50 5.76 -14.85
N VAL A 69 -10.70 6.81 -14.67
CA VAL A 69 -9.58 6.80 -13.72
C VAL A 69 -10.14 7.20 -12.38
N GLN A 70 -9.93 6.36 -11.36
CA GLN A 70 -10.41 6.60 -10.01
C GLN A 70 -9.46 7.51 -9.26
N ASP A 71 -9.97 8.24 -8.27
CA ASP A 71 -9.17 9.06 -7.36
C ASP A 71 -8.15 8.21 -6.60
N LEU A 72 -7.00 8.80 -6.29
CA LEU A 72 -6.14 8.27 -5.24
C LEU A 72 -6.90 8.39 -3.92
N SER A 73 -7.08 7.28 -3.21
CA SER A 73 -7.62 7.28 -1.86
C SER A 73 -6.54 6.85 -0.87
N TRP A 74 -6.44 7.53 0.26
CA TRP A 74 -5.53 7.17 1.33
C TRP A 74 -6.16 7.31 2.71
N THR A 75 -5.60 6.57 3.66
CA THR A 75 -5.92 6.63 5.07
C THR A 75 -4.71 7.16 5.83
N GLN A 76 -4.94 8.08 6.75
CA GLN A 76 -3.93 8.65 7.64
C GLN A 76 -4.48 8.77 9.07
N TYR A 77 -3.60 9.05 10.03
CA TYR A 77 -4.05 9.59 11.31
C TYR A 77 -4.45 11.06 11.16
N LEU A 78 -5.35 11.51 12.04
CA LEU A 78 -5.67 12.93 12.14
C LEU A 78 -4.41 13.69 12.61
N ASP A 79 -3.98 14.64 11.80
CA ASP A 79 -2.79 15.47 12.01
C ASP A 79 -3.05 16.90 11.47
N SER A 80 -2.03 17.77 11.53
CA SER A 80 -2.13 19.16 11.05
C SER A 80 -2.55 19.32 9.59
N SER A 81 -2.34 18.31 8.73
CA SER A 81 -2.65 18.39 7.30
C SER A 81 -4.15 18.51 7.03
N TYR A 82 -5.00 18.14 7.99
CA TYR A 82 -6.45 18.21 7.87
C TYR A 82 -6.94 19.61 7.50
N LEU A 83 -6.35 20.67 8.08
CA LEU A 83 -6.77 22.05 7.82
C LEU A 83 -6.52 22.45 6.38
N ASP A 84 -5.33 22.15 5.86
CA ASP A 84 -4.95 22.46 4.49
C ASP A 84 -5.76 21.60 3.50
N LEU A 85 -5.92 20.30 3.77
CA LEU A 85 -6.76 19.40 2.98
C LEU A 85 -8.21 19.93 2.90
N PHE A 86 -8.78 20.31 4.04
CA PHE A 86 -10.14 20.85 4.10
C PHE A 86 -10.26 22.17 3.34
N SER A 87 -9.27 23.06 3.45
CA SER A 87 -9.22 24.31 2.68
C SER A 87 -9.13 24.03 1.18
N LYS A 88 -8.30 23.09 0.75
CA LYS A 88 -8.15 22.72 -0.67
C LYS A 88 -9.42 22.08 -1.23
N LEU A 89 -10.05 21.20 -0.47
CA LEU A 89 -11.34 20.60 -0.82
C LEU A 89 -12.44 21.65 -1.00
N THR A 90 -12.60 22.55 -0.02
CA THR A 90 -13.70 23.54 -0.02
C THR A 90 -13.49 24.66 -1.02
N THR A 91 -12.23 25.00 -1.34
CA THR A 91 -11.91 26.01 -2.37
C THR A 91 -11.86 25.43 -3.78
N GLY A 92 -11.73 24.10 -3.91
CA GLY A 92 -11.55 23.43 -5.20
C GLY A 92 -10.25 23.85 -5.90
N THR A 93 -9.23 24.25 -5.13
CA THR A 93 -7.94 24.69 -5.70
C THR A 93 -6.95 23.54 -5.79
N ASP A 94 -6.14 23.53 -6.85
CA ASP A 94 -5.06 22.55 -7.00
C ASP A 94 -4.08 22.69 -5.83
N PRO A 95 -3.79 21.60 -5.09
CA PRO A 95 -2.76 21.63 -4.06
C PRO A 95 -1.34 21.65 -4.67
N GLY A 96 -1.16 21.35 -5.95
CA GLY A 96 0.14 21.22 -6.59
C GLY A 96 0.58 19.76 -6.66
N LYS A 97 1.87 19.49 -6.76
CA LYS A 97 2.37 18.12 -6.95
C LYS A 97 2.16 17.30 -5.68
N ALA A 98 1.68 16.08 -5.83
CA ALA A 98 1.62 15.09 -4.76
C ALA A 98 2.58 13.93 -5.07
N THR A 99 3.25 13.40 -4.06
CA THR A 99 4.12 12.23 -4.21
C THR A 99 3.95 11.29 -3.04
N LEU A 100 3.44 10.10 -3.34
CA LEU A 100 3.43 8.97 -2.43
C LEU A 100 4.77 8.24 -2.51
N TYR A 101 5.35 7.97 -1.36
CA TYR A 101 6.62 7.30 -1.19
C TYR A 101 6.42 6.00 -0.45
N ALA A 102 6.98 4.91 -0.99
CA ALA A 102 7.12 3.66 -0.25
C ALA A 102 8.58 3.45 0.12
N VAL A 103 8.81 3.33 1.41
CA VAL A 103 10.12 3.30 2.03
C VAL A 103 10.27 1.98 2.76
N LYS A 104 11.47 1.40 2.68
CA LYS A 104 11.80 0.23 3.48
C LYS A 104 13.17 0.38 4.13
N PRO A 105 13.40 -0.31 5.26
CA PRO A 105 14.71 -0.34 5.89
C PRO A 105 15.80 -0.88 4.94
N TRP A 106 17.01 -0.36 5.12
CA TRP A 106 18.25 -0.72 4.43
C TRP A 106 19.39 -0.91 5.45
N ALA A 107 20.55 -1.33 4.95
CA ALA A 107 21.74 -1.58 5.75
C ALA A 107 22.16 -0.36 6.59
N GLY A 108 22.65 -0.65 7.80
CA GLY A 108 23.21 0.35 8.72
C GLY A 108 22.18 1.29 9.34
N GLY A 109 20.91 0.87 9.44
CA GLY A 109 19.85 1.68 10.05
C GLY A 109 19.35 2.82 9.16
N ASN A 110 19.75 2.84 7.89
CA ASN A 110 19.20 3.74 6.89
C ASN A 110 17.92 3.14 6.30
N SER A 111 17.07 3.97 5.72
CA SER A 111 15.96 3.52 4.90
C SER A 111 16.15 4.02 3.47
N TYR A 112 15.56 3.34 2.49
CA TYR A 112 15.56 3.83 1.12
C TYR A 112 14.17 3.79 0.50
N ASN A 113 13.93 4.80 -0.33
CA ASN A 113 12.74 4.96 -1.14
C ASN A 113 12.83 4.05 -2.37
N TYR A 114 12.05 2.98 -2.40
CA TYR A 114 12.09 2.04 -3.52
C TYR A 114 10.99 2.33 -4.55
N PHE A 115 9.94 3.06 -4.18
CA PHE A 115 8.82 3.35 -5.06
C PHE A 115 8.23 4.73 -4.82
N GLN A 116 7.89 5.41 -5.91
CA GLN A 116 7.19 6.69 -5.91
C GLN A 116 5.98 6.62 -6.83
N ALA A 117 4.84 7.14 -6.39
CA ALA A 117 3.76 7.54 -7.26
C ALA A 117 3.61 9.05 -7.19
N ILE A 118 3.88 9.72 -8.31
CA ILE A 118 3.85 11.18 -8.46
C ILE A 118 2.57 11.56 -9.20
N PHE A 119 1.78 12.46 -8.65
CA PHE A 119 0.49 12.89 -9.17
C PHE A 119 0.52 14.39 -9.47
N GLU A 120 -0.02 14.80 -10.63
CA GLU A 120 -0.11 16.21 -11.03
C GLU A 120 -1.50 16.61 -11.54
N GLY A 121 -1.79 17.91 -11.47
CA GLY A 121 -3.11 18.48 -11.76
C GLY A 121 -4.14 17.91 -10.79
N ASN A 122 -3.93 18.20 -9.51
CA ASN A 122 -4.61 17.50 -8.43
C ASN A 122 -5.84 18.27 -7.95
N LEU A 123 -6.82 17.56 -7.40
CA LEU A 123 -7.98 18.13 -6.75
C LEU A 123 -8.39 17.25 -5.59
N ILE A 124 -8.46 17.79 -4.38
CA ILE A 124 -9.01 17.05 -3.24
C ILE A 124 -10.52 16.89 -3.46
N THR A 125 -11.01 15.66 -3.46
CA THR A 125 -12.40 15.32 -3.80
C THR A 125 -13.22 14.89 -2.61
N SER A 126 -12.59 14.30 -1.60
CA SER A 126 -13.29 13.92 -0.38
C SER A 126 -12.36 13.88 0.84
N ILE A 127 -12.95 14.14 2.00
CA ILE A 127 -12.35 14.01 3.33
C ILE A 127 -13.45 13.42 4.22
N SER A 128 -13.17 12.28 4.85
CA SER A 128 -14.10 11.57 5.72
C SER A 128 -13.37 11.13 6.99
N THR A 129 -13.83 11.63 8.12
CA THR A 129 -13.31 11.30 9.45
C THR A 129 -14.46 10.95 10.38
N GLY A 130 -14.18 10.14 11.38
CA GLY A 130 -15.11 9.70 12.41
C GLY A 130 -14.30 9.18 13.60
N GLY A 131 -14.99 8.85 14.68
CA GLY A 131 -14.34 8.29 15.86
C GLY A 131 -15.29 7.42 16.64
N SER A 132 -14.74 6.37 17.25
CA SER A 132 -15.45 5.46 18.14
C SER A 132 -14.82 5.44 19.53
N GLY A 133 -15.62 5.17 20.56
CA GLY A 133 -15.13 5.07 21.94
C GLY A 133 -14.23 3.85 22.08
N GLY A 134 -12.91 4.07 22.16
CA GLY A 134 -11.90 3.01 22.25
C GLY A 134 -10.70 3.18 21.30
N GLU A 135 -10.70 4.20 20.44
CA GLU A 135 -9.56 4.52 19.58
C GLU A 135 -8.52 5.38 20.30
N ASP A 136 -7.24 4.97 20.24
CA ASP A 136 -6.11 5.75 20.78
C ASP A 136 -5.73 6.92 19.87
N ARG A 137 -5.97 6.79 18.56
CA ARG A 137 -5.73 7.82 17.54
C ARG A 137 -6.83 7.76 16.49
N PHE A 138 -7.44 8.91 16.21
CA PHE A 138 -8.46 9.03 15.16
C PHE A 138 -7.84 8.95 13.77
N THR A 139 -8.61 8.39 12.84
CA THR A 139 -8.20 8.28 11.43
C THR A 139 -9.01 9.20 10.53
N LEU A 140 -8.41 9.50 9.39
CA LEU A 140 -8.98 10.26 8.31
C LEU A 140 -8.80 9.46 7.01
N ASN A 141 -9.85 9.40 6.19
CA ASN A 141 -9.78 8.95 4.81
C ASN A 141 -9.93 10.17 3.90
N ALA A 142 -9.06 10.30 2.92
CA ALA A 142 -9.14 11.37 1.94
C ALA A 142 -8.95 10.83 0.52
N SER A 143 -9.51 11.54 -0.46
CA SER A 143 -9.40 11.21 -1.87
C SER A 143 -8.97 12.43 -2.68
N MET A 144 -8.21 12.17 -3.74
CA MET A 144 -7.70 13.18 -4.65
C MET A 144 -7.77 12.69 -6.09
N ALA A 145 -8.46 13.45 -6.92
CA ALA A 145 -8.40 13.28 -8.37
C ALA A 145 -7.10 13.88 -8.89
N MET A 146 -6.61 13.35 -10.01
CA MET A 146 -5.41 13.85 -10.69
C MET A 146 -5.61 13.83 -12.20
N THR A 147 -4.76 14.54 -12.93
CA THR A 147 -4.70 14.48 -14.40
C THR A 147 -3.65 13.49 -14.89
N SER A 148 -2.51 13.40 -14.19
CA SER A 148 -1.42 12.48 -14.54
C SER A 148 -0.90 11.74 -13.32
N ILE A 149 -0.33 10.56 -13.56
CA ILE A 149 0.38 9.76 -12.58
C ILE A 149 1.69 9.24 -13.20
N THR A 150 2.80 9.41 -12.48
CA THR A 150 4.10 8.84 -12.84
C THR A 150 4.54 7.89 -11.72
N LEU A 151 4.70 6.62 -12.07
CA LEU A 151 5.22 5.58 -11.21
C LEU A 151 6.73 5.49 -11.41
N ARG A 152 7.49 5.50 -10.32
CA ARG A 152 8.93 5.29 -10.33
C ARG A 152 9.32 4.15 -9.42
N TYR A 153 10.21 3.29 -9.90
CA TYR A 153 10.78 2.20 -9.12
C TYR A 153 12.30 2.31 -9.10
N LEU A 154 12.89 2.16 -7.92
CA LEU A 154 14.32 2.12 -7.72
C LEU A 154 14.75 0.69 -7.37
N PRO A 155 15.31 -0.06 -8.34
CA PRO A 155 15.64 -1.47 -8.14
C PRO A 155 16.85 -1.68 -7.21
N ASP A 156 17.83 -0.77 -7.25
CA ASP A 156 19.10 -0.91 -6.52
C ASP A 156 19.34 0.32 -5.61
N PRO A 157 19.32 0.14 -4.27
CA PRO A 157 19.60 1.23 -3.34
C PRO A 157 21.02 1.79 -3.47
N ASN A 158 21.97 1.04 -4.04
CA ASN A 158 23.33 1.53 -4.28
C ASN A 158 23.42 2.50 -5.47
N LYS A 159 22.35 2.65 -6.25
CA LYS A 159 22.27 3.52 -7.43
C LYS A 159 21.06 4.45 -7.34
N PRO A 160 21.01 5.38 -6.37
CA PRO A 160 19.80 6.14 -5.99
C PRO A 160 19.21 7.08 -7.07
N THR A 161 19.83 7.17 -8.24
CA THR A 161 19.40 8.01 -9.37
C THR A 161 18.88 7.21 -10.56
N GLN A 162 19.02 5.87 -10.57
CA GLN A 162 18.60 5.01 -11.68
C GLN A 162 17.15 4.58 -11.51
N TRP A 163 16.23 5.55 -11.62
CA TRP A 163 14.81 5.29 -11.59
C TRP A 163 14.32 4.66 -12.88
N VAL A 164 13.45 3.68 -12.73
CA VAL A 164 12.66 3.11 -13.81
C VAL A 164 11.27 3.72 -13.74
N GLU A 165 10.79 4.30 -14.84
CA GLU A 165 9.56 5.11 -14.83
C GLU A 165 8.51 4.55 -15.79
N ALA A 166 7.26 4.62 -15.34
CA ALA A 166 6.08 4.45 -16.18
C ALA A 166 5.08 5.56 -15.86
N SER A 167 4.61 6.27 -16.89
CA SER A 167 3.71 7.40 -16.74
C SER A 167 2.41 7.21 -17.49
N PHE A 168 1.37 7.82 -16.95
CA PHE A 168 0.01 7.82 -17.46
C PHE A 168 -0.54 9.24 -17.35
N ASP A 169 -1.15 9.73 -18.42
CA ASP A 169 -1.64 11.11 -18.51
C ASP A 169 -3.01 11.12 -19.19
N GLN A 170 -4.00 11.63 -18.46
CA GLN A 170 -5.40 11.69 -18.92
C GLN A 170 -5.64 12.76 -19.97
N SER A 171 -4.76 13.76 -20.07
CA SER A 171 -4.88 14.83 -21.07
C SER A 171 -4.57 14.33 -22.49
N LYS A 172 -3.90 13.17 -22.63
CA LYS A 172 -3.53 12.58 -23.91
C LYS A 172 -4.64 11.65 -24.43
N THR A 173 -5.50 12.21 -25.29
CA THR A 173 -6.80 11.64 -25.68
C THR A 173 -6.76 10.39 -26.56
N ALA A 174 -5.61 10.01 -27.14
CA ALA A 174 -5.60 9.02 -28.22
C ALA A 174 -5.65 7.57 -27.73
N ASN A 175 -4.99 7.24 -26.62
CA ASN A 175 -5.05 5.96 -25.93
C ASN A 175 -4.43 6.14 -24.54
N LEU A 176 -5.22 5.95 -23.48
CA LEU A 176 -4.77 6.00 -22.10
C LEU A 176 -3.91 4.77 -21.81
N THR A 177 -2.63 4.80 -22.18
CA THR A 177 -1.68 3.73 -21.95
C THR A 177 -0.61 4.17 -20.96
N PHE A 178 -0.16 3.24 -20.12
CA PHE A 178 1.11 3.44 -19.43
C PHE A 178 2.22 3.45 -20.48
N SER A 179 3.04 4.50 -20.44
CA SER A 179 4.23 4.65 -21.27
C SER A 179 5.47 4.55 -20.39
N GLY A 180 6.50 3.84 -20.84
CA GLY A 180 7.72 3.63 -20.07
C GLY A 180 8.07 2.17 -19.89
N ASP A 181 8.87 1.86 -18.87
CA ASP A 181 9.40 0.53 -18.63
C ASP A 181 8.47 -0.29 -17.72
N PRO A 182 8.02 -1.49 -18.14
CA PRO A 182 7.19 -2.38 -17.32
C PRO A 182 7.78 -2.73 -15.95
N GLN A 183 9.11 -2.67 -15.78
CA GLN A 183 9.76 -2.89 -14.49
C GLN A 183 9.34 -1.86 -13.43
N ALA A 184 8.85 -0.68 -13.82
CA ALA A 184 8.26 0.29 -12.88
C ALA A 184 7.05 -0.28 -12.13
N LEU A 185 6.28 -1.18 -12.75
CA LEU A 185 5.11 -1.83 -12.13
C LEU A 185 5.51 -2.85 -11.05
N HIS A 186 6.76 -3.33 -11.03
CA HIS A 186 7.26 -4.15 -9.94
C HIS A 186 7.35 -3.36 -8.63
N GLY A 187 7.69 -2.06 -8.70
CA GLY A 187 7.63 -1.19 -7.52
C GLY A 187 6.20 -1.04 -6.98
N LEU A 188 5.22 -0.94 -7.89
CA LEU A 188 3.82 -0.85 -7.52
C LEU A 188 3.34 -2.13 -6.80
N SER A 189 3.69 -3.32 -7.30
CA SER A 189 3.28 -4.56 -6.63
C SER A 189 3.86 -4.69 -5.22
N LEU A 190 5.11 -4.25 -5.02
CA LEU A 190 5.74 -4.20 -3.70
C LEU A 190 5.11 -3.15 -2.78
N ALA A 191 4.65 -2.02 -3.31
CA ALA A 191 4.01 -0.95 -2.53
C ALA A 191 2.52 -1.24 -2.20
N LEU A 192 1.87 -2.13 -2.96
CA LEU A 192 0.51 -2.60 -2.72
C LEU A 192 0.45 -3.83 -1.79
N ALA A 193 1.58 -4.51 -1.56
CA ALA A 193 1.64 -5.62 -0.63
C ALA A 193 1.46 -5.07 0.80
N SER A 194 0.22 -5.13 1.32
CA SER A 194 -0.06 -4.75 2.70
C SER A 194 0.78 -5.62 3.64
N ALA A 195 1.39 -4.97 4.63
CA ALA A 195 2.18 -5.66 5.65
C ALA A 195 1.33 -6.75 6.32
N VAL A 196 1.68 -8.00 6.08
CA VAL A 196 1.15 -9.13 6.84
C VAL A 196 1.66 -8.97 8.29
N PRO A 197 0.79 -8.95 9.31
CA PRO A 197 1.22 -8.83 10.69
C PRO A 197 2.23 -9.91 11.07
N GLU A 198 3.24 -9.50 11.83
CA GLU A 198 4.46 -10.25 12.12
C GLU A 198 4.29 -11.68 12.66
N PRO A 199 5.35 -12.51 12.57
CA PRO A 199 5.37 -13.94 12.88
C PRO A 199 4.87 -14.41 14.26
N ALA A 200 4.59 -13.50 15.20
CA ALA A 200 4.07 -13.87 16.51
C ALA A 200 2.67 -14.50 16.45
N SER A 201 1.84 -14.12 15.48
CA SER A 201 0.46 -14.61 15.39
C SER A 201 0.38 -16.08 14.97
N TRP A 202 1.28 -16.54 14.09
CA TRP A 202 1.34 -17.97 13.72
C TRP A 202 2.04 -18.81 14.79
N ALA A 203 3.04 -18.26 15.48
CA ALA A 203 3.70 -18.95 16.58
C ALA A 203 2.72 -19.20 17.74
N LEU A 204 1.81 -18.26 18.00
CA LEU A 204 0.72 -18.43 18.98
C LEU A 204 -0.36 -19.40 18.48
N MET A 205 -0.71 -19.41 17.20
CA MET A 205 -1.65 -20.41 16.63
C MET A 205 -1.07 -21.83 16.65
N LEU A 206 0.20 -22.02 16.26
CA LEU A 206 0.89 -23.30 16.33
C LEU A 206 1.17 -23.72 17.78
N GLY A 207 1.52 -22.76 18.65
CA GLY A 207 1.66 -23.00 20.08
C GLY A 207 0.36 -23.46 20.73
N GLY A 208 -0.78 -22.85 20.36
CA GLY A 208 -2.11 -23.28 20.78
C GLY A 208 -2.51 -24.67 20.27
N LEU A 209 -2.17 -24.99 19.01
CA LEU A 209 -2.42 -26.31 18.41
C LEU A 209 -1.54 -27.41 19.01
N LEU A 210 -0.29 -27.11 19.37
CA LEU A 210 0.59 -28.04 20.07
C LEU A 210 0.14 -28.28 21.52
N LEU A 211 -0.27 -27.24 22.24
CA LEU A 211 -0.78 -27.38 23.60
C LEU A 211 -2.09 -28.17 23.66
N THR A 212 -3.00 -27.95 22.71
CA THR A 212 -4.25 -28.74 22.61
C THR A 212 -3.98 -30.18 22.17
N GLY A 213 -3.03 -30.42 21.25
CA GLY A 213 -2.62 -31.76 20.86
C GLY A 213 -1.95 -32.56 21.99
N VAL A 214 -1.09 -31.92 22.80
CA VAL A 214 -0.48 -32.54 23.99
C VAL A 214 -1.51 -32.80 25.10
N ALA A 215 -2.49 -31.91 25.27
CA ALA A 215 -3.59 -32.11 26.21
C ALA A 215 -4.53 -33.27 25.79
N LEU A 216 -4.79 -33.44 24.48
CA LEU A 216 -5.57 -34.58 23.98
C LEU A 216 -4.80 -35.91 24.14
N ARG A 217 -3.48 -35.91 23.91
CA ARG A 217 -2.66 -37.13 24.03
C ARG A 217 -2.54 -37.64 25.48
N ARG A 218 -2.65 -36.77 26.48
CA ARG A 218 -2.61 -37.14 27.91
C ARG A 218 -3.95 -37.67 28.46
N ARG A 219 -5.05 -37.57 27.70
CA ARG A 219 -6.39 -38.03 28.13
C ARG A 219 -6.85 -39.33 27.48
N LEU A 220 -6.01 -39.99 26.68
CA LEU A 220 -6.29 -41.32 26.15
C LEU A 220 -5.77 -42.37 27.15
N PRO A 221 -6.64 -43.14 27.83
CA PRO A 221 -6.21 -44.32 28.58
C PRO A 221 -5.71 -45.40 27.62
N ASN A 222 -4.68 -46.15 28.04
CA ASN A 222 -4.09 -47.28 27.32
C ASN A 222 -5.12 -48.33 26.91
#